data_AF-D5MM69-F1
#
_entry.id   AF-D5MM69-F1
#
_cell.length_a   1.000
_cell.length_b   1.000
_cell.length_c   1.000
_cell.angle_alpha   90.00
_cell.angle_beta   90.00
_cell.angle_gamma   90.00
#
_symmetry.space_group_name_H-M   'P 1'
#
loop_
_entity.id
_entity.type
_entity.pdbx_description
1 polymer ?
#
loop_
_entity_poly.entity_id
_entity_poly.type
_entity_poly.pdbx_seq_one_letter_code
_entity_poly.pdbx_strand_id
1 'polypeptide(L)'
;MSVLFALQGASLAREGKSPETERRPPAHLATTADAHYELGVSYHEQMFVNLDQAIAEYEQAIKLRNDFAEAHYHLGLSYHTKAKLGADDKVLYRKALKEYKAYLTLLPKGSLAEKARQNIKAVEQRLR
;
A
#
# COMPACT_ATOMS: atom_id res chain seq x y z
N MET A 1 -37.29 15.76 -44.98
CA MET A 1 -38.05 15.23 -43.83
C MET A 1 -37.53 15.90 -42.57
N SER A 2 -38.47 16.35 -41.74
CA SER A 2 -38.39 17.13 -40.49
C SER A 2 -37.40 16.57 -39.44
N VAL A 3 -36.88 17.26 -38.41
CA VAL A 3 -37.44 18.23 -37.44
C VAL A 3 -36.30 19.07 -36.78
N LEU A 4 -36.66 20.28 -36.33
CA LEU A 4 -35.94 21.31 -35.56
C LEU A 4 -35.70 21.00 -34.05
N PHE A 5 -35.03 21.97 -33.37
CA PHE A 5 -34.90 22.30 -31.92
C PHE A 5 -33.70 21.66 -31.20
N ALA A 6 -32.65 22.36 -30.75
CA ALA A 6 -32.45 23.65 -30.05
C ALA A 6 -32.83 23.65 -28.55
N LEU A 7 -31.84 24.11 -27.75
CA LEU A 7 -31.85 24.75 -26.44
C LEU A 7 -31.50 23.95 -25.16
N GLN A 8 -30.58 24.60 -24.42
CA GLN A 8 -30.02 24.34 -23.09
C GLN A 8 -31.04 24.42 -21.95
N GLY A 9 -30.75 23.71 -20.86
CA GLY A 9 -31.11 24.03 -19.46
C GLY A 9 -30.17 23.25 -18.54
N ALA A 10 -29.13 23.83 -17.95
CA ALA A 10 -29.11 24.66 -16.75
C ALA A 10 -29.46 23.91 -15.44
N SER A 11 -28.41 23.75 -14.60
CA SER A 11 -28.41 23.87 -13.13
C SER A 11 -29.18 22.86 -12.28
N LEU A 12 -28.45 22.12 -11.43
CA LEU A 12 -28.60 22.21 -9.96
C LEU A 12 -27.37 21.61 -9.25
N ALA A 13 -26.89 22.34 -8.25
CA ALA A 13 -25.70 22.04 -7.46
C ALA A 13 -25.98 21.03 -6.34
N ARG A 14 -24.89 20.37 -5.91
CA ARG A 14 -24.64 19.77 -4.58
C ARG A 14 -25.54 18.61 -4.14
N GLU A 15 -24.98 17.41 -4.28
CA GLU A 15 -24.76 16.46 -3.18
C GLU A 15 -23.34 15.88 -3.43
N GLY A 16 -22.37 15.81 -2.53
CA GLY A 16 -22.45 15.65 -1.08
C GLY A 16 -22.29 14.18 -0.69
N LYS A 17 -21.11 13.58 -0.92
CA LYS A 17 -20.65 12.19 -0.54
C LYS A 17 -21.07 11.10 -1.55
N SER A 18 -20.23 10.16 -2.00
CA SER A 18 -19.16 9.44 -1.31
C SER A 18 -17.96 9.07 -2.22
N PRO A 19 -16.76 8.87 -1.63
CA PRO A 19 -15.65 8.19 -2.29
C PRO A 19 -15.93 6.67 -2.37
N GLU A 20 -15.27 5.96 -3.29
CA GLU A 20 -15.16 4.48 -3.35
C GLU A 20 -16.32 3.63 -3.90
N THR A 21 -17.51 4.17 -4.16
CA THR A 21 -18.58 3.34 -4.73
C THR A 21 -18.59 3.40 -6.25
N GLU A 22 -18.32 2.24 -6.85
CA GLU A 22 -18.67 1.86 -8.21
C GLU A 22 -17.58 2.01 -9.31
N ARG A 23 -16.47 1.29 -9.14
CA ARG A 23 -15.87 0.54 -10.27
C ARG A 23 -16.44 -0.88 -10.34
N ARG A 24 -17.75 -1.04 -10.17
CA ARG A 24 -18.39 -2.30 -10.54
C ARG A 24 -18.44 -2.35 -12.07
N PRO A 25 -17.90 -3.38 -12.72
CA PRO A 25 -18.13 -3.54 -14.14
C PRO A 25 -19.64 -3.62 -14.40
N PRO A 26 -20.13 -3.08 -15.52
CA PRO A 26 -21.54 -3.17 -15.90
C PRO A 26 -22.06 -4.59 -15.73
N ALA A 27 -23.29 -4.78 -15.26
CA ALA A 27 -23.83 -6.08 -14.82
C ALA A 27 -23.77 -7.22 -15.87
N HIS A 28 -23.56 -6.91 -17.14
CA HIS A 28 -23.38 -7.88 -18.22
C HIS A 28 -21.92 -8.32 -18.46
N LEU A 29 -20.94 -7.63 -17.85
CA LEU A 29 -19.52 -7.99 -17.83
C LEU A 29 -19.10 -8.63 -16.50
N ALA A 30 -19.93 -8.53 -15.46
CA ALA A 30 -19.62 -8.90 -14.08
C ALA A 30 -19.42 -10.42 -13.82
N THR A 31 -19.49 -11.26 -14.84
CA THR A 31 -19.37 -12.73 -14.72
C THR A 31 -18.41 -13.36 -15.75
N THR A 32 -17.63 -12.56 -16.47
CA THR A 32 -16.61 -13.10 -17.39
C THR A 32 -15.30 -13.35 -16.64
N ALA A 33 -14.54 -14.36 -17.06
CA ALA A 33 -13.21 -14.62 -16.51
C ALA A 33 -12.30 -13.39 -16.63
N ASP A 34 -12.40 -12.64 -17.74
CA ASP A 34 -11.64 -11.42 -17.98
C ASP A 34 -11.96 -10.32 -16.97
N ALA A 35 -13.24 -10.09 -16.64
CA ALA A 35 -13.61 -9.06 -15.66
C ALA A 35 -13.10 -9.39 -14.25
N HIS A 36 -13.11 -10.67 -13.87
CA HIS A 36 -12.53 -11.11 -12.60
C HIS A 36 -10.99 -11.03 -12.60
N TYR A 37 -10.35 -11.33 -13.74
CA TYR A 37 -8.90 -11.18 -13.92
C TYR A 37 -8.47 -9.71 -13.74
N GLU A 38 -9.11 -8.78 -14.45
CA GLU A 38 -8.82 -7.34 -14.37
C GLU A 38 -9.03 -6.79 -12.95
N LEU A 39 -10.08 -7.25 -12.25
CA LEU A 39 -10.29 -6.88 -10.86
C LEU A 39 -9.16 -7.40 -9.94
N GLY A 40 -8.70 -8.63 -10.19
CA GLY A 40 -7.54 -9.20 -9.49
C GLY A 40 -6.27 -8.38 -9.70
N VAL A 41 -5.99 -7.97 -10.95
CA VAL A 41 -4.87 -7.08 -11.28
C VAL A 41 -4.99 -5.75 -10.53
N SER A 42 -6.16 -5.11 -10.55
CA SER A 42 -6.38 -3.84 -9.85
C SER A 42 -6.13 -3.97 -8.34
N TYR A 43 -6.60 -5.03 -7.68
CA TYR A 43 -6.34 -5.24 -6.26
C TYR A 43 -4.85 -5.51 -5.98
N HIS A 44 -4.20 -6.26 -6.86
CA HIS A 44 -2.76 -6.52 -6.75
C HIS A 44 -1.95 -5.22 -6.88
N GLU A 45 -2.25 -4.36 -7.85
CA GLU A 45 -1.59 -3.06 -8.01
C GLU A 45 -1.82 -2.12 -6.82
N GLN A 46 -3.06 -2.03 -6.33
CA GLN A 46 -3.38 -1.20 -5.16
C GLN A 46 -2.61 -1.62 -3.91
N MET A 47 -2.34 -2.93 -3.72
CA MET A 47 -1.49 -3.40 -2.63
C MET A 47 -0.07 -2.81 -2.72
N PHE A 48 0.54 -2.73 -3.90
CA PHE A 48 1.86 -2.11 -4.06
C PHE A 48 1.82 -0.60 -3.84
N VAL A 49 0.80 0.09 -4.37
CA VAL A 49 0.61 1.53 -4.16
C VAL A 49 0.46 1.84 -2.67
N ASN A 50 -0.33 1.05 -1.95
CA ASN A 50 -0.53 1.20 -0.52
C ASN A 50 0.78 0.96 0.27
N LEU A 51 1.64 0.03 -0.18
CA LEU A 51 2.96 -0.16 0.42
C LEU A 51 3.86 1.06 0.20
N ASP A 52 3.84 1.68 -0.97
CA ASP A 52 4.62 2.88 -1.27
C ASP A 52 4.16 4.10 -0.47
N GLN A 53 2.85 4.28 -0.34
CA GLN A 53 2.29 5.33 0.51
C GLN A 53 2.66 5.10 1.98
N ALA A 54 2.54 3.87 2.48
CA ALA A 54 2.94 3.54 3.85
C ALA A 54 4.43 3.81 4.11
N ILE A 55 5.30 3.46 3.15
CA ILE A 55 6.74 3.76 3.24
C ILE A 55 6.96 5.27 3.37
N ALA A 56 6.33 6.08 2.51
CA ALA A 56 6.47 7.53 2.53
C ALA A 56 6.02 8.14 3.86
N GLU A 57 4.88 7.70 4.40
CA GLU A 57 4.35 8.19 5.69
C GLU A 57 5.24 7.80 6.87
N TYR A 58 5.75 6.56 6.91
CA TYR A 58 6.67 6.16 7.98
C TYR A 58 8.02 6.87 7.88
N GLU A 59 8.54 7.10 6.67
CA GLU A 59 9.74 7.93 6.47
C GLU A 59 9.53 9.36 6.96
N GLN A 60 8.35 9.95 6.71
CA GLN A 60 8.02 11.27 7.21
C GLN A 60 7.88 11.30 8.73
N ALA A 61 7.26 10.27 9.32
CA ALA A 61 7.16 10.13 10.78
C ALA A 61 8.56 10.07 11.44
N ILE A 62 9.50 9.32 10.84
CA ILE A 62 10.89 9.22 11.32
C ILE A 62 11.65 10.54 11.13
N LYS A 63 11.42 11.28 10.04
CA LYS A 63 12.01 12.62 9.84
C LYS A 63 11.55 13.60 10.92
N LEU A 64 10.28 13.55 11.30
CA LEU A 64 9.72 14.42 12.33
C LEU A 64 10.15 13.99 13.74
N ARG A 65 10.25 12.68 13.96
CA ARG A 65 10.65 12.08 15.23
C ARG A 65 11.54 10.87 15.00
N ASN A 66 12.85 11.12 15.10
CA ASN A 66 13.89 10.13 14.81
C ASN A 66 13.95 8.96 15.82
N ASP A 67 13.38 9.12 17.01
CA ASP A 67 13.29 8.09 18.05
C ASP A 67 11.93 7.36 18.06
N PHE A 68 11.10 7.54 17.01
CA PHE A 68 9.82 6.85 16.91
C PHE A 68 10.01 5.37 16.54
N ALA A 69 10.29 4.55 17.54
CA ALA A 69 10.61 3.13 17.37
C ALA A 69 9.58 2.39 16.51
N GLU A 70 8.28 2.51 16.79
CA GLU A 70 7.23 1.80 16.07
C GLU A 70 7.20 2.16 14.58
N ALA A 71 7.51 3.40 14.20
CA ALA A 71 7.62 3.81 12.80
C ALA A 71 8.76 3.07 12.09
N HIS A 72 9.91 2.87 12.76
CA HIS A 72 11.00 2.04 12.22
C HIS A 72 10.56 0.58 12.02
N TYR A 73 9.82 -0.01 12.96
CA TYR A 73 9.31 -1.38 12.78
C TYR A 73 8.40 -1.49 11.56
N HIS A 74 7.43 -0.58 11.44
CA HIS A 74 6.45 -0.62 10.35
C HIS A 74 7.07 -0.28 8.99
N LEU A 75 8.02 0.65 8.93
CA LEU A 75 8.81 0.91 7.73
C LEU A 75 9.60 -0.34 7.30
N GLY A 76 10.21 -1.04 8.25
CA GLY A 76 10.89 -2.31 8.00
C GLY A 76 9.94 -3.39 7.46
N LEU A 77 8.71 -3.44 7.98
CA LEU A 77 7.66 -4.36 7.52
C LEU A 77 7.18 -4.04 6.10
N SER A 78 6.96 -2.77 5.78
CA SER A 78 6.56 -2.35 4.44
C SER A 78 7.67 -2.66 3.42
N TYR A 79 8.93 -2.38 3.75
CA TYR A 79 10.06 -2.74 2.89
C TYR A 79 10.22 -4.25 2.70
N HIS A 80 10.10 -5.04 3.77
CA HIS A 80 10.15 -6.51 3.70
C HIS A 80 9.02 -7.05 2.81
N THR A 81 7.80 -6.56 3.01
CA THR A 81 6.63 -6.99 2.25
C THR A 81 6.78 -6.64 0.77
N LYS A 82 7.19 -5.41 0.46
CA LYS A 82 7.44 -4.97 -0.92
C LYS A 82 8.56 -5.78 -1.59
N ALA A 83 9.63 -6.11 -0.87
CA ALA A 83 10.71 -6.96 -1.37
C ALA A 83 10.23 -8.35 -1.77
N LYS A 84 9.41 -8.97 -0.90
CA LYS A 84 8.88 -10.34 -1.09
C LYS A 84 7.83 -10.42 -2.21
N LEU A 85 7.01 -9.37 -2.36
CA LEU A 85 5.99 -9.31 -3.40
C LEU A 85 6.57 -8.98 -4.79
N GLY A 86 7.71 -8.29 -4.82
CA GLY A 86 8.52 -8.14 -6.03
C GLY A 86 9.36 -9.39 -6.33
N ALA A 87 10.36 -9.24 -7.20
CA ALA A 87 11.30 -10.29 -7.56
C ALA A 87 12.45 -10.45 -6.53
N ASP A 88 12.11 -10.59 -5.24
CA ASP A 88 13.06 -10.73 -4.14
C ASP A 88 14.15 -9.62 -4.12
N ASP A 89 13.69 -8.37 -4.08
CA ASP A 89 14.59 -7.20 -4.16
C ASP A 89 15.52 -7.11 -2.93
N LYS A 90 16.79 -7.49 -3.12
CA LYS A 90 17.84 -7.45 -2.08
C LYS A 90 18.10 -6.03 -1.56
N VAL A 91 17.83 -4.97 -2.32
CA VAL A 91 17.96 -3.58 -1.84
C VAL A 91 16.87 -3.28 -0.81
N LEU A 92 15.62 -3.65 -1.10
CA LEU A 92 14.52 -3.48 -0.16
C LEU A 92 14.69 -4.35 1.10
N TYR A 93 15.21 -5.57 0.95
CA TYR A 93 15.58 -6.39 2.11
C TYR A 93 16.63 -5.73 3.00
N ARG A 94 17.66 -5.08 2.43
CA ARG A 94 18.66 -4.33 3.21
C ARG A 94 18.04 -3.14 3.94
N LYS A 95 17.12 -2.41 3.29
CA LYS A 95 16.35 -1.34 3.95
C LYS A 95 15.52 -1.89 5.11
N ALA A 96 14.78 -2.98 4.91
CA ALA A 96 14.00 -3.63 5.96
C ALA A 96 14.88 -4.02 7.16
N LEU A 97 16.04 -4.63 6.91
CA LEU A 97 16.99 -5.03 7.95
C LEU A 97 17.50 -3.84 8.76
N LYS A 98 17.81 -2.72 8.10
CA LYS A 98 18.24 -1.48 8.75
C LYS A 98 17.17 -0.97 9.71
N GLU A 99 15.92 -0.89 9.27
CA GLU A 99 14.84 -0.32 10.06
C GLU A 99 14.41 -1.22 11.23
N TYR A 100 14.37 -2.56 11.06
CA TYR A 100 14.15 -3.46 12.20
C TYR A 100 15.24 -3.37 13.26
N LYS A 101 16.51 -3.21 12.83
CA LYS A 101 17.62 -3.00 13.77
C LYS A 101 17.47 -1.68 14.50
N ALA A 102 17.08 -0.60 13.82
CA ALA A 102 16.80 0.68 14.45
C ALA A 102 15.69 0.57 15.51
N TYR A 103 14.59 -0.13 15.22
CA TYR A 103 13.54 -0.43 16.22
C TYR A 103 14.13 -1.12 17.45
N LEU A 104 14.96 -2.16 17.27
CA LEU A 104 15.55 -2.90 18.39
C LEU A 104 16.60 -2.09 19.17
N THR A 105 17.26 -1.12 18.54
CA THR A 105 18.15 -0.17 19.23
C THR A 105 17.36 0.76 20.14
N LEU A 106 16.22 1.29 19.66
CA LEU A 106 15.37 2.22 20.40
C LEU A 106 14.54 1.51 21.49
N LEU A 107 13.98 0.34 21.18
CA LEU A 107 13.02 -0.36 22.03
C LEU A 107 13.26 -1.89 22.07
N PRO A 108 14.40 -2.36 22.63
CA PRO A 108 14.83 -3.76 22.59
C PRO A 108 13.91 -4.75 23.33
N LYS A 109 13.08 -4.26 24.24
CA LYS A 109 12.11 -5.02 25.04
C LYS A 109 10.65 -4.62 24.75
N GLY A 110 10.40 -3.89 23.65
CA GLY A 110 9.06 -3.48 23.24
C GLY A 110 8.19 -4.65 22.79
N SER A 111 6.88 -4.40 22.67
CA SER A 111 5.88 -5.41 22.29
C SER A 111 6.13 -6.05 20.91
N LEU A 112 6.86 -5.38 20.02
CA LEU A 112 7.21 -5.85 18.68
C LEU A 112 8.62 -6.46 18.59
N ALA A 113 9.37 -6.55 19.69
CA ALA A 113 10.79 -6.95 19.66
C ALA A 113 11.02 -8.38 19.19
N GLU A 114 10.21 -9.33 19.64
CA GLU A 114 10.33 -10.71 19.17
C GLU A 114 9.94 -10.84 17.69
N LYS A 115 8.91 -10.12 17.26
CA LYS A 115 8.53 -10.06 15.83
C LYS A 115 9.64 -9.43 15.00
N ALA A 116 10.26 -8.36 15.46
CA ALA A 116 11.39 -7.71 14.78
C ALA A 116 12.58 -8.68 14.65
N ARG A 117 12.93 -9.42 15.71
CA ARG A 117 13.99 -10.45 15.66
C ARG A 117 13.67 -11.57 14.67
N GLN A 118 12.43 -12.04 14.64
CA GLN A 118 11.99 -13.05 13.67
C GLN A 118 12.07 -12.53 12.23
N ASN A 119 11.59 -11.31 11.99
CA ASN A 119 11.66 -10.66 10.69
C ASN A 119 13.10 -10.46 10.23
N ILE A 120 14.01 -10.05 11.12
CA ILE A 120 15.45 -9.94 10.84
C ILE A 120 16.00 -11.28 10.35
N LYS A 121 15.74 -12.38 11.06
CA LYS A 121 16.20 -13.72 10.65
C LYS A 121 15.67 -14.11 9.27
N ALA A 122 14.39 -13.85 8.99
CA ALA A 122 13.78 -14.14 7.69
C ALA A 122 14.42 -13.32 6.56
N VAL A 123 14.65 -12.03 6.79
CA VAL A 123 15.32 -11.13 5.83
C VAL A 123 16.77 -11.56 5.60
N GLU A 124 17.51 -11.94 6.65
CA GLU A 124 18.88 -12.42 6.54
C GLU A 124 18.98 -13.71 5.73
N GLN A 125 18.00 -14.61 5.82
CA GLN A 125 17.94 -15.81 4.97
C GLN A 125 17.78 -15.47 3.49
N ARG A 126 17.00 -14.44 3.16
CA ARG A 126 16.80 -13.96 1.78
C ARG A 126 18.03 -13.25 1.20
N LEU A 127 18.89 -12.72 2.06
CA LEU A 127 20.10 -12.00 1.66
C LEU A 127 21.31 -12.92 1.45
N ARG A 128 21.26 -14.16 1.93
CA ARG A 128 22.27 -15.19 1.62
C ARG A 128 22.34 -15.48 0.12
#